data_AF-G9ET24-F1
#
_entry.id   AF-G9ET24-F1
#
_cell.length_a   1.000
_cell.length_b   1.000
_cell.length_c   1.000
_cell.angle_alpha   90.00
_cell.angle_beta   90.00
_cell.angle_gamma   90.00
#
_symmetry.space_group_name_H-M   'P 1'
#
loop_
_entity.id
_entity.type
_entity.pdbx_description
1 polymer ?
#
loop_
_entity_poly.entity_id
_entity_poly.type
_entity_poly.pdbx_seq_one_letter_code
_entity_poly.pdbx_strand_id
1 'polypeptide(L)'
;MEIANNIPQMEVKADPQAQAWARSAHHVLTITCESIAETMVQANEIAQRKNNPMFCLPPGVQLDSAQLNNLIQQTYKEISSQQSDKDSMTVSQVAWIGVAKQFPCQTNTAKTEMAQVSAAWGGQNSASVATQTGAFAP
;
A
#
# COMPACT_ATOMS: atom_id res chain seq x y z
N MET A 1 -59.05 -18.02 -6.11
CA MET A 1 -58.86 -17.31 -4.83
C MET A 1 -57.69 -17.96 -4.10
N GLU A 2 -56.49 -17.39 -4.26
CA GLU A 2 -55.93 -16.33 -3.38
C GLU A 2 -55.11 -16.86 -2.18
N ILE A 3 -54.51 -18.05 -2.28
CA ILE A 3 -53.47 -18.47 -1.30
C ILE A 3 -52.21 -17.60 -1.44
N ALA A 4 -51.94 -17.04 -2.62
CA ALA A 4 -50.84 -16.11 -2.85
C ALA A 4 -51.03 -14.73 -2.18
N ASN A 5 -52.27 -14.35 -1.81
CA ASN A 5 -52.58 -13.05 -1.19
C ASN A 5 -52.54 -13.08 0.34
N ASN A 6 -52.34 -14.26 0.95
CA ASN A 6 -52.22 -14.43 2.40
C ASN A 6 -50.80 -14.82 2.86
N ILE A 7 -49.85 -14.95 1.93
CA ILE A 7 -48.44 -15.01 2.31
C ILE A 7 -48.07 -13.59 2.71
N PRO A 8 -47.74 -13.32 3.99
CA PRO A 8 -47.24 -12.01 4.35
C PRO A 8 -45.99 -11.78 3.50
N GLN A 9 -46.08 -10.86 2.54
CA GLN A 9 -44.90 -10.27 1.95
C GLN A 9 -44.28 -9.38 3.03
N MET A 10 -43.67 -10.02 4.03
CA MET A 10 -42.68 -9.35 4.84
C MET A 10 -41.48 -9.14 3.92
N GLU A 11 -41.58 -8.13 3.05
CA GLU A 11 -40.41 -7.35 2.68
C GLU A 11 -39.86 -6.88 4.01
N VAL A 12 -38.86 -7.57 4.56
CA VAL A 12 -38.10 -7.06 5.70
C VAL A 12 -37.34 -5.84 5.19
N LYS A 13 -38.07 -4.73 5.02
CA LYS A 13 -37.49 -3.41 4.91
C LYS A 13 -36.80 -3.22 6.24
N ALA A 14 -35.47 -3.15 6.21
CA ALA A 14 -34.70 -2.75 7.37
C ALA A 14 -35.37 -1.52 7.98
N ASP A 15 -35.54 -1.53 9.30
CA ASP A 15 -36.13 -0.43 10.06
C ASP A 15 -35.59 0.92 9.53
N PRO A 16 -36.43 1.94 9.28
CA PRO A 16 -35.97 3.20 8.68
C PRO A 16 -34.75 3.81 9.38
N GLN A 17 -34.63 3.61 10.69
CA GLN A 17 -33.44 3.99 11.44
C GLN A 17 -32.21 3.19 10.99
N ALA A 18 -32.28 1.86 10.93
CA ALA A 18 -31.19 1.02 10.42
C ALA A 18 -30.75 1.41 8.99
N GLN A 19 -31.69 1.78 8.12
CA GLN A 19 -31.35 2.27 6.78
C GLN A 19 -30.63 3.62 6.82
N ALA A 20 -31.05 4.55 7.68
CA ALA A 20 -30.38 5.83 7.88
C ALA A 20 -28.95 5.64 8.41
N TRP A 21 -28.76 4.70 9.34
CA TRP A 21 -27.45 4.30 9.87
C TRP A 21 -26.53 3.70 8.80
N ALA A 22 -27.06 2.85 7.92
CA ALA A 22 -26.26 2.32 6.82
C ALA A 22 -25.79 3.44 5.88
N ARG A 23 -26.68 4.38 5.54
CA ARG A 23 -26.33 5.54 4.70
C ARG A 23 -25.26 6.43 5.34
N SER A 24 -25.39 6.72 6.65
CA SER A 24 -24.39 7.53 7.36
C SER A 24 -23.04 6.83 7.44
N ALA A 25 -23.02 5.53 7.73
CA ALA A 25 -21.79 4.75 7.76
C ALA A 25 -21.08 4.72 6.39
N HIS A 26 -21.83 4.55 5.29
CA HIS A 26 -21.27 4.63 3.94
C HIS A 26 -20.67 6.00 3.63
N HIS A 27 -21.32 7.09 4.07
CA HIS A 27 -20.79 8.42 3.87
C HIS A 27 -19.49 8.66 4.64
N VAL A 28 -19.45 8.25 5.92
CA VAL A 28 -18.23 8.31 6.75
C VAL A 28 -17.09 7.50 6.12
N LEU A 29 -17.37 6.29 5.65
CA LEU A 29 -16.38 5.45 4.97
C LEU A 29 -15.85 6.13 3.70
N THR A 30 -16.75 6.71 2.90
CA THR A 30 -16.39 7.42 1.66
C THR A 30 -15.46 8.59 1.97
N ILE A 31 -15.86 9.49 2.87
CA ILE A 31 -15.05 10.66 3.26
C ILE A 31 -13.70 10.22 3.83
N THR A 32 -13.68 9.15 4.64
CA THR A 32 -12.45 8.63 5.23
C THR A 32 -11.49 8.15 4.14
N CYS A 33 -11.99 7.38 3.17
CA CYS A 33 -11.19 6.92 2.04
C CYS A 33 -10.70 8.09 1.18
N GLU A 34 -11.55 9.08 0.87
CA GLU A 34 -11.13 10.29 0.13
C GLU A 34 -10.03 11.05 0.88
N SER A 35 -10.20 11.24 2.18
CA SER A 35 -9.23 11.94 3.03
C SER A 35 -7.88 11.22 3.09
N ILE A 36 -7.91 9.88 3.21
CA ILE A 36 -6.70 9.06 3.19
C ILE A 36 -6.05 9.13 1.80
N ALA A 37 -6.82 8.98 0.73
CA ALA A 37 -6.32 9.01 -0.64
C ALA A 37 -5.60 10.33 -0.95
N GLU A 38 -6.24 11.47 -0.64
CA GLU A 38 -5.67 12.80 -0.85
C GLU A 38 -4.37 12.96 -0.05
N THR A 39 -4.38 12.55 1.23
CA THR A 39 -3.19 12.60 2.08
C THR A 39 -2.05 11.73 1.51
N MET A 40 -2.38 10.54 0.99
CA MET A 40 -1.41 9.62 0.40
C MET A 40 -0.80 10.20 -0.88
N VAL A 41 -1.62 10.77 -1.76
CA VAL A 41 -1.18 11.42 -3.00
C VAL A 41 -0.29 12.61 -2.66
N GLN A 42 -0.72 13.50 -1.75
CA GLN A 42 0.07 14.65 -1.33
C GLN A 42 1.40 14.25 -0.69
N ALA A 43 1.40 13.25 0.19
CA ALA A 43 2.63 12.73 0.80
C ALA A 43 3.57 12.14 -0.27
N ASN A 44 3.00 11.44 -1.27
CA ASN A 44 3.78 10.88 -2.36
C ASN A 44 4.36 11.96 -3.29
N GLU A 45 3.64 13.04 -3.56
CA GLU A 45 4.17 14.19 -4.31
C GLU A 45 5.35 14.85 -3.59
N ILE A 46 5.28 15.00 -2.27
CA ILE A 46 6.41 15.50 -1.46
C ILE A 46 7.61 14.54 -1.57
N ALA A 47 7.36 13.24 -1.55
CA ALA A 47 8.38 12.20 -1.66
C ALA A 47 9.00 12.16 -3.08
N GLN A 48 8.20 12.38 -4.13
CA GLN A 48 8.64 12.51 -5.52
C GLN A 48 9.62 13.67 -5.70
N ARG A 49 9.37 14.83 -5.06
CA ARG A 49 10.32 15.97 -5.07
C ARG A 49 11.68 15.62 -4.47
N LYS A 50 11.74 14.61 -3.61
CA LYS A 50 12.98 14.06 -3.03
C LYS A 50 13.55 12.87 -3.82
N ASN A 51 13.05 12.62 -5.03
CA ASN A 51 13.39 11.47 -5.87
C ASN A 51 13.15 10.11 -5.17
N ASN A 52 12.21 10.05 -4.23
CA ASN A 52 11.88 8.82 -3.50
C ASN A 52 10.36 8.65 -3.35
N PRO A 53 9.61 8.45 -4.45
CA PRO A 53 8.18 8.17 -4.38
C PRO A 53 7.91 6.88 -3.59
N MET A 54 6.81 6.88 -2.82
CA MET A 54 6.34 5.72 -2.08
C MET A 54 5.56 4.75 -2.98
N PHE A 55 4.88 5.27 -4.00
CA PHE A 55 4.16 4.50 -5.03
C PHE A 55 4.08 5.30 -6.34
N CYS A 56 3.80 4.62 -7.45
CA CYS A 56 3.78 5.25 -8.78
C CYS A 56 2.45 4.99 -9.48
N LEU A 57 1.55 5.98 -9.40
CA LEU A 57 0.27 5.94 -10.10
C LEU A 57 0.49 6.12 -11.62
N PRO A 58 -0.10 5.26 -12.46
CA PRO A 58 -0.10 5.46 -13.91
C PRO A 58 -0.84 6.75 -14.30
N PRO A 59 -0.48 7.37 -15.44
CA PRO A 59 -1.18 8.56 -15.92
C PRO A 59 -2.66 8.25 -16.16
N GLY A 60 -3.53 9.15 -15.68
CA GLY A 60 -4.99 9.01 -15.80
C GLY A 60 -5.66 8.11 -14.77
N VAL A 61 -4.90 7.47 -13.88
CA VAL A 61 -5.44 6.71 -12.74
C VAL A 61 -5.54 7.62 -11.52
N GLN A 62 -6.73 7.72 -10.93
CA GLN A 62 -6.96 8.40 -9.66
C GLN A 62 -7.24 7.39 -8.57
N LEU A 63 -6.70 7.65 -7.38
CA LEU A 63 -6.97 6.85 -6.19
C LEU A 63 -8.30 7.29 -5.58
N ASP A 64 -9.41 6.83 -6.15
CA ASP A 64 -10.75 7.18 -5.65
C ASP A 64 -11.13 6.39 -4.38
N SER A 65 -12.22 6.79 -3.73
CA SER A 65 -12.69 6.19 -2.47
C SER A 65 -13.08 4.72 -2.61
N ALA A 66 -13.67 4.33 -3.74
CA ALA A 66 -14.10 2.97 -3.99
C ALA A 66 -12.89 2.05 -4.23
N GLN A 67 -11.93 2.49 -5.05
CA GLN A 67 -10.68 1.80 -5.31
C GLN A 67 -9.88 1.62 -4.02
N LEU A 68 -9.72 2.69 -3.23
CA LEU A 68 -8.99 2.63 -1.98
C LEU A 68 -9.66 1.70 -0.96
N ASN A 69 -10.98 1.76 -0.83
CA ASN A 69 -11.72 0.87 0.06
C ASN A 69 -11.56 -0.61 -0.35
N ASN A 70 -11.69 -0.92 -1.64
CA ASN A 70 -11.49 -2.28 -2.16
C ASN A 70 -10.07 -2.79 -1.87
N LEU A 71 -9.08 -1.93 -2.09
CA LEU A 71 -7.68 -2.23 -1.82
C LEU A 71 -7.42 -2.48 -0.33
N ILE A 72 -7.97 -1.65 0.56
CA ILE A 72 -7.86 -1.83 2.02
C ILE A 72 -8.45 -3.19 2.41
N GLN A 73 -9.65 -3.52 1.94
CA GLN A 73 -10.30 -4.79 2.23
C GLN A 73 -9.51 -5.99 1.72
N GLN A 74 -8.95 -5.91 0.50
CA GLN A 74 -8.10 -6.95 -0.06
C GLN A 74 -6.83 -7.11 0.78
N THR A 75 -6.15 -6.00 1.09
CA THR A 75 -4.92 -6.00 1.86
C THR A 75 -5.12 -6.54 3.27
N TYR A 76 -6.25 -6.21 3.91
CA TYR A 76 -6.61 -6.73 5.24
C TYR A 76 -6.88 -8.25 5.24
N LYS A 77 -7.34 -8.81 4.11
CA LYS A 77 -7.44 -10.26 3.93
C LYS A 77 -6.07 -10.91 3.76
N GLU A 78 -5.12 -10.21 3.16
CA GLU A 78 -3.78 -10.72 2.83
C GLU A 78 -2.73 -10.60 3.95
N ILE A 79 -2.82 -9.60 4.84
CA ILE A 79 -1.71 -9.24 5.77
C ILE A 79 -1.36 -10.30 6.83
N SER A 80 -2.27 -11.16 7.28
CA SER A 80 -1.96 -12.29 8.20
C SER A 80 -3.21 -13.15 8.43
N SER A 81 -3.05 -14.42 8.82
CA SER A 81 -4.17 -15.25 9.33
C SER A 81 -4.47 -15.01 10.81
N GLN A 82 -3.59 -14.33 11.55
CA GLN A 82 -3.75 -14.05 12.98
C GLN A 82 -4.36 -12.66 13.20
N GLN A 83 -5.46 -12.60 13.96
CA GLN A 83 -6.22 -11.37 14.19
C GLN A 83 -5.41 -10.29 14.94
N SER A 84 -4.46 -10.69 15.80
CA SER A 84 -3.60 -9.77 16.55
C SER A 84 -2.76 -8.85 15.66
N ASP A 85 -2.25 -9.38 14.54
CA ASP A 85 -1.43 -8.61 13.62
C ASP A 85 -2.30 -7.59 12.88
N LYS A 86 -3.54 -7.96 12.56
CA LYS A 86 -4.51 -7.10 11.88
C LYS A 86 -5.01 -5.96 12.77
N ASP A 87 -5.20 -6.23 14.06
CA ASP A 87 -5.70 -5.25 15.03
C ASP A 87 -4.61 -4.22 15.41
N SER A 88 -3.34 -4.53 15.16
CA SER A 88 -2.22 -3.63 15.46
C SER A 88 -2.06 -2.48 14.44
N MET A 89 -2.68 -2.60 13.26
CA MET A 89 -2.47 -1.67 12.15
C MET A 89 -3.64 -0.70 11.98
N THR A 90 -3.33 0.56 11.68
CA THR A 90 -4.36 1.54 11.32
C THR A 90 -4.83 1.33 9.88
N VAL A 91 -6.05 1.76 9.58
CA VAL A 91 -6.62 1.70 8.22
C VAL A 91 -5.70 2.37 7.21
N SER A 92 -5.10 3.51 7.56
CA SER A 92 -4.15 4.22 6.70
C SER A 92 -2.87 3.42 6.45
N GLN A 93 -2.34 2.72 7.45
CA GLN A 93 -1.16 1.86 7.27
C GLN A 93 -1.46 0.68 6.33
N VAL A 94 -2.62 0.05 6.48
CA VAL A 94 -3.09 -1.01 5.58
C VAL A 94 -3.26 -0.48 4.17
N ALA A 95 -3.82 0.73 4.02
CA ALA A 95 -3.96 1.40 2.73
C ALA A 95 -2.60 1.62 2.06
N TRP A 96 -1.60 2.11 2.79
CA TRP A 96 -0.24 2.29 2.28
C TRP A 96 0.38 1.00 1.75
N ILE A 97 0.24 -0.11 2.48
CA ILE A 97 0.75 -1.43 2.04
C ILE A 97 0.07 -1.84 0.74
N GLY A 98 -1.26 -1.72 0.67
CA GLY A 98 -2.02 -2.06 -0.53
C GLY A 98 -1.60 -1.24 -1.74
N VAL A 99 -1.46 0.08 -1.57
CA VAL A 99 -1.19 1.00 -2.71
C VAL A 99 0.22 0.78 -3.21
N ALA A 100 1.21 0.66 -2.31
CA ALA A 100 2.59 0.38 -2.70
C ALA A 100 2.73 -0.97 -3.41
N LYS A 101 1.93 -1.97 -3.03
CA LYS A 101 1.91 -3.28 -3.67
C LYS A 101 1.24 -3.25 -5.05
N GLN A 102 0.14 -2.51 -5.20
CA GLN A 102 -0.57 -2.41 -6.49
C GLN A 102 0.17 -1.52 -7.50
N PHE A 103 0.84 -0.47 -7.01
CA PHE A 103 1.51 0.55 -7.82
C PHE A 103 2.99 0.68 -7.48
N PRO A 104 3.80 -0.37 -7.71
CA PRO A 104 5.23 -0.31 -7.45
C PRO A 104 5.88 0.72 -8.38
N CYS A 105 6.74 1.56 -7.81
CA CYS A 105 7.63 2.37 -8.62
C CYS A 105 8.69 1.47 -9.26
N GLN A 106 8.96 1.66 -10.54
CA GLN A 106 10.15 1.05 -11.14
C GLN A 106 11.36 1.64 -10.45
N THR A 107 11.97 0.88 -9.54
CA THR A 107 13.36 1.11 -9.18
C THR A 107 14.12 1.00 -10.48
N ASN A 108 14.84 2.05 -10.86
CA ASN A 108 15.73 2.03 -12.01
C ASN A 108 16.52 0.71 -12.01
N THR A 109 16.12 -0.21 -12.89
CA THR A 109 16.85 -1.43 -13.21
C THR A 109 18.28 -1.12 -13.67
N ALA A 110 18.57 0.15 -14.00
CA ALA A 110 19.91 0.67 -14.23
C ALA A 110 20.87 0.57 -13.03
N LYS A 111 20.40 0.58 -11.76
CA LYS A 111 21.30 0.38 -10.60
C LYS A 111 21.68 -1.08 -10.39
N THR A 112 20.78 -2.01 -10.75
CA THR A 112 21.04 -3.46 -10.63
C THR A 112 21.87 -3.96 -11.81
N GLU A 113 21.66 -3.44 -13.01
CA GLU A 113 22.49 -3.79 -14.18
C GLU A 113 23.91 -3.23 -14.05
N MET A 114 24.11 -1.98 -13.59
CA MET A 114 25.47 -1.45 -13.34
C MET A 114 26.23 -2.22 -12.25
N ALA A 115 25.55 -2.79 -11.26
CA ALA A 115 26.16 -3.66 -10.26
C ALA A 115 26.59 -5.01 -10.86
N GLN A 116 25.82 -5.55 -11.81
CA GLN A 116 26.14 -6.82 -12.49
C GLN A 116 27.25 -6.66 -13.55
N VAL A 117 27.31 -5.57 -14.31
CA VAL A 117 28.46 -5.33 -15.22
C VAL A 117 29.73 -4.93 -14.47
N SER A 118 29.64 -4.25 -13.31
CA SER A 118 30.82 -3.97 -12.48
C SER A 118 31.41 -5.24 -11.84
N ALA A 119 30.56 -6.20 -11.48
CA ALA A 119 30.99 -7.52 -10.99
C ALA A 119 31.52 -8.44 -12.11
N ALA A 120 31.07 -8.24 -13.36
CA ALA A 120 31.51 -9.04 -14.51
C ALA A 120 32.80 -8.54 -15.18
N TRP A 121 33.25 -7.31 -14.90
CA TRP A 121 34.42 -6.69 -15.59
C TRP A 121 35.48 -6.07 -14.67
N GLY A 122 35.42 -6.27 -13.36
CA GLY A 122 36.23 -5.52 -12.39
C GLY A 122 37.09 -6.33 -11.43
N GLY A 123 37.70 -7.43 -11.87
CA GLY A 123 38.63 -8.21 -11.04
C GLY A 123 39.90 -8.57 -11.79
N GLN A 124 40.93 -7.71 -11.72
CA GLN A 124 42.37 -8.06 -11.75
C GLN A 124 43.25 -6.80 -11.73
N ASN A 125 43.73 -6.43 -10.53
CA ASN A 125 45.16 -6.24 -10.22
C ASN A 125 45.35 -5.35 -9.00
N SER A 126 45.53 -5.98 -7.84
CA SER A 126 46.46 -5.48 -6.83
C SER A 126 47.10 -6.70 -6.17
N ALA A 127 48.18 -7.14 -6.83
CA ALA A 127 49.08 -8.15 -6.31
C ALA A 127 49.70 -7.67 -4.99
N SER A 128 49.66 -8.60 -4.04
CA SER A 128 50.48 -8.71 -2.83
C SER A 128 51.90 -8.13 -2.92
N VAL A 129 52.27 -7.31 -1.94
CA VAL A 129 53.63 -7.29 -1.38
C VAL A 129 53.51 -7.40 0.14
N ALA A 130 54.15 -8.44 0.68
CA ALA A 130 54.19 -8.78 2.08
C ALA A 130 55.38 -8.12 2.80
N THR A 131 55.26 -8.03 4.14
CA THR A 131 56.36 -7.96 5.15
C THR A 131 57.17 -6.65 5.16
N GLN A 132 57.59 -6.02 6.25
CA GLN A 132 58.24 -6.53 7.47
C GLN A 132 58.38 -5.38 8.51
N THR A 133 58.12 -5.68 9.79
CA THR A 133 58.78 -5.21 11.04
C THR A 133 59.31 -3.77 11.19
N GLY A 134 58.98 -3.11 12.32
CA GLY A 134 59.83 -2.07 12.90
C GLY A 134 59.16 -1.20 13.96
N ALA A 135 59.33 -1.55 15.23
CA ALA A 135 59.05 -0.69 16.38
C ALA A 135 60.04 0.47 16.44
N PHE A 136 59.59 1.69 16.80
CA PHE A 136 60.21 2.54 17.84
C PHE A 136 59.44 3.87 17.99
N ALA A 137 59.04 4.17 19.24
CA ALA A 137 58.76 5.52 19.72
C ALA A 137 60.09 6.27 19.92
N PRO A 138 60.11 7.59 20.07
CA PRO A 138 59.70 8.22 21.33
C PRO A 138 58.69 9.37 21.19
#